data_AF-A0A1H3BLE8-F1
#
_entry.id   AF-A0A1H3BLE8-F1
#
_cell.length_a   1.000
_cell.length_b   1.000
_cell.length_c   1.000
_cell.angle_alpha   90.00
_cell.angle_beta   90.00
_cell.angle_gamma   90.00
#
_symmetry.space_group_name_H-M   'P 1'
#
loop_
_entity.id
_entity.type
_entity.pdbx_description
1 polymer ?
#
loop_
_entity_poly.entity_id
_entity_poly.type
_entity_poly.pdbx_seq_one_letter_code
_entity_poly.pdbx_strand_id
1 'polypeptide(L)'
;MTIAKDRLKQIESISEKEIDYSDIPETDEAFWAKAELRLPQTKKGVYLRLDPDLIDWLKRQGPGYQTRINAILRSYMETHEPR
;
A
#
# COMPACT_ATOMS: atom_id res chain seq x y z
N MET A 1 -5.01 12.51 -13.10
CA MET A 1 -3.60 12.75 -13.47
C MET A 1 -3.56 12.76 -14.98
N THR A 2 -3.39 13.94 -15.61
CA THR A 2 -3.40 14.07 -17.07
C THR A 2 -2.00 14.48 -17.51
N ILE A 3 -1.31 13.63 -18.27
CA ILE A 3 0.02 13.94 -18.79
C ILE A 3 -0.15 14.94 -19.95
N ALA A 4 0.67 15.99 -19.99
CA ALA A 4 0.64 16.99 -21.05
C ALA A 4 0.93 16.36 -22.42
N LYS A 5 0.21 16.78 -23.47
CA LYS A 5 0.31 16.19 -24.82
C LYS A 5 1.73 16.22 -25.39
N ASP A 6 2.49 17.26 -25.09
CA ASP A 6 3.87 17.39 -25.56
C ASP A 6 4.81 16.37 -24.90
N ARG A 7 4.56 16.04 -23.63
CA ARG A 7 5.31 14.98 -22.93
C ARG A 7 5.01 13.60 -23.51
N LEU A 8 3.78 13.37 -23.99
CA LEU A 8 3.40 12.11 -24.63
C LEU A 8 4.14 11.90 -25.95
N LYS A 9 4.16 12.94 -26.80
CA LYS A 9 4.91 12.92 -28.08
C LYS A 9 6.41 12.70 -27.87
N GLN A 10 6.96 13.27 -26.81
CA GLN A 10 8.36 13.05 -26.46
C GLN A 10 8.64 11.58 -26.09
N ILE A 11 7.75 10.95 -25.30
CA ILE A 11 7.88 9.54 -24.91
C ILE A 11 7.74 8.62 -26.14
N GLU A 12 6.78 8.89 -27.03
CA GLU A 12 6.55 8.12 -28.26
C GLU A 12 7.74 8.20 -29.23
N SER A 13 8.56 9.24 -29.13
CA SER A 13 9.74 9.44 -29.99
C SER A 13 11.03 8.84 -29.43
N ILE A 14 11.04 8.34 -28.19
CA ILE A 14 12.22 7.65 -27.61
C ILE A 14 12.37 6.28 -28.27
N SER A 15 13.58 5.95 -28.72
CA SER A 15 13.85 4.63 -29.28
C SER A 15 13.88 3.56 -28.19
N GLU A 16 13.35 2.37 -28.46
CA GLU A 16 13.40 1.23 -27.51
C GLU A 16 14.82 0.89 -27.03
N LYS A 17 15.83 1.15 -27.87
CA LYS A 17 17.25 0.91 -27.54
C LYS A 17 17.83 1.90 -26.53
N GLU A 18 17.18 3.04 -26.34
CA GLU A 18 17.57 4.08 -25.39
C GLU A 18 16.89 3.89 -24.02
N ILE A 19 15.97 2.92 -23.90
CA ILE A 19 15.33 2.59 -22.63
C ILE A 19 16.29 1.75 -21.80
N ASP A 20 16.70 2.29 -20.66
CA ASP A 20 17.51 1.58 -19.67
C ASP A 20 16.61 0.66 -18.82
N TYR A 21 16.89 -0.64 -18.83
CA TYR A 21 16.19 -1.67 -18.04
C TYR A 21 17.08 -2.24 -16.92
N SER A 22 18.23 -1.63 -16.64
CA SER A 22 19.21 -2.15 -15.67
C SER A 22 18.66 -2.28 -14.24
N ASP A 23 17.64 -1.49 -13.89
CA ASP A 23 16.95 -1.51 -12.60
C ASP A 23 15.75 -2.47 -12.54
N ILE A 24 15.24 -2.92 -13.70
CA ILE A 24 14.07 -3.78 -13.85
C ILE A 24 14.38 -4.96 -14.78
N PRO A 25 15.21 -5.92 -14.33
CA PRO A 25 15.51 -7.10 -15.12
C PRO A 25 14.23 -7.91 -15.42
N GLU A 26 14.22 -8.62 -16.55
CA GLU A 26 13.10 -9.48 -16.92
C GLU A 26 12.83 -10.53 -15.83
N THR A 27 11.56 -10.69 -15.45
CA THR A 27 11.16 -11.72 -14.46
C THR A 27 11.09 -13.09 -15.13
N ASP A 28 11.76 -14.08 -14.56
CA ASP A 28 11.78 -15.46 -15.04
C ASP A 28 10.83 -16.38 -14.26
N GLU A 29 10.70 -17.64 -14.69
CA GLU A 29 9.87 -18.64 -14.00
C GLU A 29 10.32 -18.86 -12.54
N ALA A 30 11.61 -18.71 -12.25
CA ALA A 30 12.17 -18.86 -10.90
C ALA A 30 11.73 -17.73 -9.96
N PHE A 31 11.61 -16.49 -10.47
CA PHE A 31 11.05 -15.35 -9.74
C PHE A 31 9.59 -15.63 -9.34
N TRP A 32 8.77 -16.07 -10.31
CA TRP A 32 7.35 -16.33 -10.07
C TRP A 32 7.09 -17.58 -9.23
N ALA A 33 7.98 -18.57 -9.27
CA ALA A 33 7.87 -19.77 -8.42
C ALA A 33 7.91 -19.47 -6.91
N LYS A 34 8.52 -18.34 -6.50
CA LYS A 34 8.59 -17.88 -5.11
C LYS A 34 7.66 -16.71 -4.81
N ALA A 35 6.97 -16.18 -5.82
CA ALA A 35 6.11 -15.03 -5.66
C ALA A 35 4.86 -15.42 -4.86
N GLU A 36 4.61 -14.71 -3.77
CA GLU A 36 3.42 -14.92 -2.95
C GLU A 36 2.33 -13.92 -3.34
N LEU A 37 1.20 -14.42 -3.82
CA LEU A 37 0.05 -13.59 -4.12
C LEU A 37 -0.58 -13.07 -2.82
N ARG A 38 -0.34 -11.81 -2.48
CA ARG A 38 -0.98 -11.12 -1.37
C ARG A 38 -2.22 -10.39 -1.85
N LEU A 39 -3.38 -11.05 -1.78
CA LEU A 39 -4.66 -10.38 -2.02
C LEU A 39 -4.97 -9.43 -0.85
N PRO A 40 -5.45 -8.20 -1.12
CA PRO A 40 -5.89 -7.30 -0.06
C PRO A 40 -7.09 -7.93 0.65
N GLN A 41 -6.93 -8.27 1.93
CA GLN A 41 -8.04 -8.79 2.72
C GLN A 41 -9.13 -7.73 2.85
N THR A 42 -10.37 -8.13 2.56
CA THR A 42 -11.53 -7.27 2.76
C THR A 42 -11.71 -7.01 4.25
N LYS A 43 -11.56 -5.73 4.64
CA LYS A 43 -11.81 -5.32 6.02
C LYS A 43 -13.30 -5.49 6.32
N LYS A 44 -13.62 -6.12 7.45
CA LYS A 44 -15.00 -6.17 7.95
C LYS A 44 -15.30 -4.84 8.67
N GLY A 45 -16.31 -4.13 8.19
CA GLY A 45 -16.82 -2.94 8.87
C GLY A 45 -17.55 -3.36 10.16
N VAL A 46 -17.01 -2.97 11.31
CA VAL A 46 -17.64 -3.19 12.61
C VAL A 46 -17.94 -1.85 13.27
N TYR A 47 -19.08 -1.77 13.95
CA TYR A 47 -19.41 -0.62 14.79
C TYR A 47 -18.88 -0.87 16.21
N LEU A 48 -17.90 -0.07 16.63
CA LEU A 48 -17.30 -0.13 17.97
C LEU A 48 -17.46 1.22 18.66
N ARG A 49 -17.83 1.18 19.94
CA ARG A 49 -17.81 2.37 20.79
C ARG A 49 -16.43 2.49 21.42
N LEU A 50 -15.83 3.67 21.27
CA LEU A 50 -14.57 4.05 21.89
C LEU A 50 -14.82 5.26 22.77
N ASP A 51 -13.98 5.43 23.80
CA ASP A 51 -14.07 6.57 24.68
C ASP A 51 -13.80 7.89 23.92
N PRO A 52 -14.49 8.99 24.26
CA PRO A 52 -14.37 10.25 23.53
C PRO A 52 -12.95 10.83 23.53
N ASP A 53 -12.25 10.73 24.66
CA ASP A 53 -10.88 11.20 24.85
C ASP A 53 -9.88 10.46 23.96
N LEU A 54 -10.06 9.15 23.80
CA LEU A 54 -9.25 8.31 22.91
C LEU A 54 -9.46 8.70 21.44
N ILE A 55 -10.71 8.95 21.03
CA ILE A 55 -11.03 9.43 19.69
C ILE A 55 -10.38 10.80 19.44
N ASP A 56 -10.47 11.71 20.41
CA ASP A 56 -9.91 13.05 20.27
C ASP A 56 -8.38 13.02 20.22
N TRP A 57 -7.74 12.19 21.04
CA TRP A 57 -6.29 11.98 20.98
C TRP A 57 -5.85 11.44 19.62
N LEU A 58 -6.56 10.46 19.05
CA LEU A 58 -6.23 9.92 17.73
C LEU A 58 -6.44 10.94 16.62
N LYS A 59 -7.50 11.75 16.69
CA LYS A 59 -7.78 12.82 15.71
C LYS A 59 -6.72 13.91 15.73
N ARG A 60 -6.16 14.24 16.90
CA ARG A 60 -5.05 15.22 17.03
C ARG A 60 -3.80 14.81 16.26
N GLN A 61 -3.61 13.51 16.00
CA GLN A 61 -2.46 12.99 15.24
C GLN A 61 -2.63 13.08 13.71
N GLY A 62 -3.74 13.66 13.24
CA GLY A 62 -4.00 13.92 11.83
C GLY A 62 -5.09 13.05 11.21
N PRO A 63 -5.30 13.17 9.89
CA PRO A 63 -6.31 12.39 9.17
C PRO A 63 -5.99 10.89 9.23
N GLY A 64 -7.03 10.05 9.12
CA GLY A 64 -6.88 8.60 9.08
C GLY A 64 -6.87 7.89 10.45
N TYR A 65 -7.46 8.51 11.48
CA TYR A 65 -7.57 7.91 12.82
C TYR A 65 -8.16 6.49 12.81
N GLN A 66 -9.12 6.18 11.93
CA GLN A 66 -9.68 4.83 11.78
C GLN A 66 -8.65 3.80 11.33
N THR A 67 -7.78 4.15 10.37
CA THR A 67 -6.68 3.29 9.94
C THR A 67 -5.69 3.05 11.08
N ARG A 68 -5.45 4.10 11.89
CA ARG A 68 -4.56 4.03 13.05
C ARG A 68 -5.12 3.12 14.15
N ILE A 69 -6.42 3.19 14.42
CA ILE A 69 -7.11 2.25 15.33
C ILE A 69 -6.85 0.81 14.90
N ASN A 70 -7.06 0.51 13.62
CA ASN A 70 -6.84 -0.84 13.10
C ASN A 70 -5.37 -1.30 13.22
N ALA A 71 -4.40 -0.40 13.02
CA ALA A 71 -2.99 -0.71 13.17
C ALA A 71 -2.61 -1.03 14.64
N ILE A 72 -3.13 -0.25 15.59
CA ILE A 72 -2.91 -0.47 17.03
C ILE A 72 -3.48 -1.84 17.45
N LEU A 73 -4.74 -2.13 17.06
CA LEU A 73 -5.38 -3.40 17.38
C LEU A 73 -4.65 -4.60 16.78
N ARG A 74 -4.13 -4.46 15.54
CA ARG A 74 -3.33 -5.51 14.89
C ARG A 74 -2.02 -5.78 15.62
N SER A 75 -1.28 -4.73 15.97
CA SER A 75 -0.02 -4.88 16.71
C SER A 75 -0.24 -5.53 18.08
N TYR A 76 -1.33 -5.16 18.77
CA TYR A 76 -1.71 -5.81 20.02
C TYR A 76 -2.01 -7.29 19.82
N MET A 77 -2.83 -7.64 18.82
CA MET A 77 -3.16 -9.02 18.46
C MET A 77 -1.89 -9.84 18.17
N GLU A 78 -1.01 -9.38 17.29
CA GLU A 78 0.23 -10.08 16.91
C GLU A 78 1.18 -10.29 18.09
N THR A 79 1.16 -9.39 19.08
CA THR A 79 2.00 -9.51 20.29
C THR A 79 1.43 -10.52 21.30
N HIS A 80 0.11 -10.71 21.32
CA HIS A 80 -0.59 -11.52 22.32
C HIS A 80 -1.15 -12.83 21.77
N GLU A 81 -0.99 -13.10 20.47
CA GLU A 81 -1.41 -14.35 19.86
C GLU A 81 -0.40 -15.46 20.23
N PRO A 82 -0.82 -16.51 20.95
CA PRO A 82 0.03 -17.66 21.20
C PRO A 82 0.34 -18.34 19.85
N ARG A 83 1.62 -18.56 19.58
CA ARG A 83 2.09 -19.31 18.41
C ARG A 83 1.53 -20.72 18.37
#